data_AF-G5GL66-F1
#
_entry.id   AF-G5GL66-F1
#
_cell.length_a   1.000
_cell.length_b   1.000
_cell.length_c   1.000
_cell.angle_alpha   90.00
_cell.angle_beta   90.00
_cell.angle_gamma   90.00
#
_symmetry.space_group_name_H-M   'P 1'
#
loop_
_entity.id
_entity.type
_entity.pdbx_description
1 polymer ?
#
loop_
_entity_poly.entity_id
_entity_poly.type
_entity_poly.pdbx_seq_one_letter_code
_entity_poly.pdbx_strand_id
1 'polypeptide(L)'
;MIYMLRLANLPLRTSGLKKNLVSELNVAQRRLLVDMNGSTLPISTQVRLLELNRSGLYYQPIPHSTEDLHIKQMIDKIYTRYPMYGYRRICWYMNEIEHYVINHKAVLRHMKEMGIQAIYPRQNTSRPEPANKIYPYLLR
;
A
#
# COMPACT_ATOMS: atom_id res chain seq x y z
N MET A 1 -1.69 19.81 23.64
CA MET A 1 -0.68 20.84 23.31
C MET A 1 0.71 20.22 23.41
N ILE A 2 1.15 19.52 22.37
CA ILE A 2 2.51 18.96 22.30
C ILE A 2 3.38 20.04 21.68
N TYR A 3 4.40 20.49 22.41
CA TYR A 3 5.27 21.60 22.03
C TYR A 3 5.92 21.35 20.66
N MET A 4 5.65 22.26 19.72
CA MET A 4 6.32 22.44 18.43
C MET A 4 7.77 22.91 18.65
N LEU A 5 8.61 22.08 19.25
CA LEU A 5 10.06 22.32 19.27
C LEU A 5 10.65 21.74 17.99
N ARG A 6 10.76 22.58 16.96
CA ARG A 6 11.64 22.29 15.83
C ARG A 6 13.06 22.11 16.37
N LEU A 7 13.76 21.05 15.94
CA LEU A 7 15.13 20.72 16.36
C LEU A 7 16.16 21.83 16.07
N ALA A 8 15.78 22.87 15.34
CA ALA A 8 16.63 23.96 14.88
C ALA A 8 17.31 24.76 16.01
N ASN A 9 16.80 24.74 17.25
CA ASN A 9 17.31 25.58 18.36
C ASN A 9 18.02 24.83 19.49
N LEU A 10 18.32 23.53 19.34
CA LEU A 10 18.97 22.75 20.40
C LEU A 10 20.50 22.77 20.24
N PRO A 11 21.28 23.30 21.21
CA PRO A 11 22.73 23.23 21.17
C PRO A 11 23.18 21.75 21.23
N LEU A 12 24.11 21.40 20.35
CA LEU A 12 24.61 20.05 20.01
C LEU A 12 25.29 19.24 21.14
N ARG A 13 24.87 19.38 22.40
CA ARG A 13 25.51 18.74 23.57
C ARG A 13 24.67 17.70 24.29
N THR A 14 23.70 17.07 23.63
CA THR A 14 22.89 16.02 24.25
C THR A 14 23.04 14.69 23.51
N SER A 15 24.07 13.94 23.90
CA SER A 15 24.20 12.51 23.61
C SER A 15 23.04 11.66 24.18
N GLY A 16 22.22 12.23 25.07
CA GLY A 16 21.11 11.58 25.75
C GLY A 16 19.73 11.60 25.06
N LEU A 17 19.50 12.42 24.02
CA LEU A 17 18.18 12.56 23.39
C LEU A 17 17.81 11.40 22.43
N LYS A 18 18.77 10.56 22.06
CA LYS A 18 18.55 9.48 21.08
C LYS A 18 17.58 8.39 21.55
N LYS A 19 17.35 8.26 22.85
CA LYS A 19 16.83 6.99 23.39
C LYS A 19 15.32 6.77 23.21
N ASN A 20 14.51 7.81 22.99
CA ASN A 20 13.05 7.69 23.07
C ASN A 20 12.25 8.21 21.85
N LEU A 21 12.86 8.96 20.94
CA LEU A 21 12.12 9.59 19.83
C LEU A 21 11.56 8.59 18.82
N VAL A 22 12.24 7.46 18.63
CA VAL A 22 11.87 6.42 17.66
C VAL A 22 10.75 5.54 18.20
N SER A 23 10.71 5.33 19.53
CA SER A 23 9.65 4.58 20.21
C SER A 23 8.37 5.40 20.39
N GLU A 24 8.47 6.72 20.51
CA GLU A 24 7.32 7.59 20.79
C GLU A 24 6.65 8.17 19.52
N LEU A 25 7.39 8.33 18.41
CA LEU A 25 6.90 9.02 17.20
C LEU A 25 6.98 8.15 15.93
N ASN A 26 5.88 8.15 15.17
CA ASN A 26 5.83 7.53 13.85
C ASN A 26 6.71 8.30 12.84
N VAL A 27 7.17 7.62 11.80
CA VAL A 27 7.99 8.16 10.69
C VAL A 27 7.39 9.44 10.11
N ALA A 28 6.06 9.50 9.92
CA ALA A 28 5.39 10.70 9.41
C ALA A 28 5.53 11.90 10.35
N GLN A 29 5.43 11.69 11.67
CA GLN A 29 5.59 12.74 12.67
C GLN A 29 7.06 13.20 12.75
N ARG A 30 8.01 12.25 12.70
CA ARG A 30 9.44 12.57 12.67
C ARG A 30 9.83 13.39 11.44
N ARG A 31 9.21 13.16 10.27
CA ARG A 31 9.45 13.98 9.06
C ARG A 31 9.05 15.44 9.25
N LEU A 32 7.99 15.72 10.01
CA LEU A 32 7.55 17.11 10.29
C LEU A 32 8.52 17.88 11.19
N LEU A 33 9.41 17.19 11.91
CA LEU A 33 10.42 17.82 12.78
C LEU A 33 11.66 18.28 12.01
N VAL A 34 11.81 17.87 10.74
CA VAL A 34 12.93 18.30 9.89
C VAL A 34 12.69 19.74 9.44
N ASP A 35 13.66 20.60 9.73
CA ASP A 35 13.63 21.98 9.27
C ASP A 35 14.46 22.11 7.98
N MET A 36 13.77 22.44 6.88
CA MET A 36 14.34 22.52 5.54
C MET A 36 14.99 23.88 5.23
N ASN A 37 14.51 24.97 5.86
CA ASN A 37 14.79 26.33 5.39
C ASN A 37 15.42 27.25 6.46
N GLY A 38 15.70 26.78 7.68
CA GLY A 38 16.18 27.68 8.75
C GLY A 38 16.99 27.02 9.87
N SER A 39 17.49 25.80 9.68
CA SER A 39 18.22 25.10 10.73
C SER A 39 19.73 25.38 10.69
N THR A 40 20.32 25.57 11.88
CA THR A 40 21.79 25.59 12.08
C THR A 40 22.45 24.25 11.73
N LEU A 41 21.70 23.14 11.79
CA LEU A 41 22.15 21.80 11.45
C LEU A 41 21.88 21.46 9.97
N PRO A 42 22.85 20.84 9.27
CA PRO A 42 22.62 20.26 7.95
C PRO A 42 21.48 19.23 7.98
N ILE A 43 20.69 19.17 6.92
CA ILE A 43 19.58 18.20 6.76
C ILE A 43 20.08 16.77 6.99
N SER A 44 21.27 16.41 6.50
CA SER A 44 21.87 15.09 6.72
C SER A 44 22.06 14.73 8.20
N THR A 45 22.36 15.72 9.04
CA THR A 45 22.54 15.55 10.48
C THR A 45 21.19 15.44 11.19
N GLN A 46 20.21 16.29 10.83
CA GLN A 46 18.85 16.23 11.38
C GLN A 46 18.20 14.86 11.12
N VAL A 47 18.32 14.37 9.90
CA VAL A 47 17.75 13.11 9.43
C VAL A 47 18.42 11.91 10.11
N ARG A 48 19.73 11.98 10.35
CA ARG A 48 20.47 10.99 11.13
C ARG A 48 20.03 10.96 12.60
N LEU A 49 19.79 12.13 13.20
CA LEU A 49 19.31 12.24 14.58
C LEU A 49 17.88 11.74 14.75
N LEU A 50 17.04 11.94 13.72
CA LEU A 50 15.66 11.47 13.67
C LEU A 50 15.50 10.04 13.15
N GLU A 51 16.60 9.35 12.81
CA GLU A 51 16.59 8.01 12.21
C GLU A 51 15.64 7.89 11.00
N LEU A 52 15.72 8.85 10.09
CA LEU A 52 14.96 8.89 8.84
C LEU A 52 15.87 8.55 7.65
N ASN A 53 15.29 8.02 6.58
CA ASN A 53 15.98 7.94 5.30
C ASN A 53 15.89 9.28 4.58
N ARG A 54 17.04 9.80 4.11
CA ARG A 54 17.12 11.08 3.40
C ARG A 54 16.29 11.10 2.11
N SER A 55 16.24 9.98 1.37
CA SER A 55 15.49 9.93 0.10
C SER A 55 13.98 10.13 0.31
N GLY A 56 13.45 9.70 1.46
CA GLY A 56 12.02 9.81 1.77
C GLY A 56 11.54 11.23 2.10
N LEU A 57 12.44 12.19 2.31
CA LEU A 57 12.09 13.60 2.59
C LEU A 57 11.72 14.38 1.34
N TYR A 58 12.38 14.05 0.22
CA TYR A 58 12.13 14.72 -1.05
C TYR A 58 11.00 14.06 -1.84
N TYR A 59 10.58 12.87 -1.42
CA TYR A 59 9.44 12.20 -2.05
C TYR A 59 8.16 12.97 -1.77
N GLN A 60 7.55 13.47 -2.84
CA GLN A 60 6.20 14.01 -2.82
C GLN A 60 5.23 12.90 -3.22
N PRO A 61 4.24 12.56 -2.38
CA PRO A 61 3.24 11.57 -2.75
C PRO A 61 2.44 12.10 -3.95
N ILE A 62 2.37 11.27 -5.00
CA ILE A 62 1.57 11.60 -6.19
C ILE A 62 0.11 11.34 -5.84
N PRO A 63 -0.80 12.33 -5.97
CA PRO A 63 -2.21 12.11 -5.74
C PRO A 63 -2.78 11.11 -6.75
N HIS A 64 -3.79 10.35 -6.36
CA HIS A 64 -4.46 9.43 -7.27
C HIS A 64 -5.06 10.18 -8.46
N SER A 65 -4.91 9.63 -9.66
CA SER A 65 -5.54 10.19 -10.86
C SER A 65 -7.06 10.14 -10.75
N THR A 66 -7.76 11.11 -11.34
CA THR A 66 -9.22 11.09 -11.46
C THR A 66 -9.71 9.84 -12.19
N GLU A 67 -8.93 9.37 -13.17
CA GLU A 67 -9.20 8.13 -13.90
C GLU A 67 -9.10 6.90 -12.99
N ASP A 68 -8.08 6.83 -12.12
CA ASP A 68 -7.93 5.72 -11.17
C ASP A 68 -9.13 5.66 -10.21
N LEU A 69 -9.62 6.81 -9.75
CA LEU A 69 -10.81 6.90 -8.92
C LEU A 69 -12.06 6.41 -9.67
N HIS A 70 -12.23 6.80 -10.93
CA HIS A 70 -13.35 6.37 -11.75
C HIS A 70 -13.35 4.84 -11.95
N ILE A 71 -12.19 4.26 -12.28
CA ILE A 71 -12.03 2.80 -12.42
C ILE A 71 -12.40 2.09 -11.11
N LYS A 72 -11.91 2.58 -9.96
CA LYS A 72 -12.24 2.01 -8.64
C LYS A 72 -13.74 2.06 -8.36
N GLN A 73 -14.41 3.16 -8.68
CA GLN A 73 -15.87 3.27 -8.53
C GLN A 73 -16.64 2.30 -9.43
N MET A 74 -16.20 2.10 -10.67
CA MET A 74 -16.82 1.11 -11.57
C MET A 74 -16.64 -0.32 -11.04
N ILE A 75 -15.42 -0.67 -10.61
CA ILE A 75 -15.12 -1.98 -10.03
C ILE A 75 -15.99 -2.21 -8.78
N ASP A 76 -16.12 -1.20 -7.91
CA ASP A 76 -16.96 -1.26 -6.70
C ASP A 76 -18.43 -1.55 -7.04
N LYS A 77 -19.00 -0.84 -8.02
CA LYS A 77 -20.37 -1.07 -8.51
C LYS A 77 -20.57 -2.50 -9.05
N ILE A 78 -19.63 -2.97 -9.87
CA ILE A 78 -19.69 -4.32 -10.47
C ILE A 78 -19.58 -5.38 -9.37
N TYR A 79 -18.64 -5.21 -8.44
CA TYR A 79 -18.41 -6.15 -7.35
C TYR A 79 -19.59 -6.21 -6.38
N THR A 80 -20.19 -5.06 -6.05
CA THR A 80 -21.40 -5.00 -5.21
C THR A 80 -22.57 -5.75 -5.85
N ARG A 81 -22.70 -5.69 -7.18
CA ARG A 81 -23.73 -6.44 -7.91
C ARG A 81 -23.37 -7.93 -8.06
N TYR A 82 -22.10 -8.24 -8.25
CA TYR A 82 -21.60 -9.58 -8.57
C TYR A 82 -20.37 -9.94 -7.72
N PRO A 83 -20.53 -10.27 -6.43
CA PRO A 83 -19.41 -10.52 -5.52
C PRO A 83 -18.58 -11.76 -5.88
N MET A 84 -19.13 -12.67 -6.68
CA MET A 84 -18.43 -13.84 -7.21
C MET A 84 -17.48 -13.53 -8.36
N TYR A 85 -17.50 -12.32 -8.93
CA TYR A 85 -16.66 -11.97 -10.05
C TYR A 85 -15.23 -11.64 -9.60
N GLY A 86 -14.27 -12.42 -10.10
CA GLY A 86 -12.85 -12.09 -10.01
C GLY A 86 -12.42 -11.07 -11.05
N TYR A 87 -11.20 -10.56 -10.89
CA TYR A 87 -10.64 -9.50 -11.74
C TYR A 87 -10.74 -9.79 -13.25
N ARG A 88 -10.66 -11.06 -13.67
CA ARG A 88 -10.83 -11.46 -15.07
C ARG A 88 -12.27 -11.24 -15.57
N ARG A 89 -13.27 -11.64 -14.77
CA ARG A 89 -14.68 -11.42 -15.12
C ARG A 89 -15.08 -9.96 -15.02
N ILE A 90 -14.55 -9.23 -14.03
CA ILE A 90 -14.75 -7.78 -13.93
C ILE A 90 -14.16 -7.07 -15.15
N CYS A 91 -12.94 -7.43 -15.57
CA CYS A 91 -12.33 -6.89 -16.78
C CYS A 91 -13.18 -7.15 -18.03
N TRP A 92 -13.67 -8.38 -18.21
CA TRP A 92 -14.58 -8.71 -19.29
C TRP A 92 -15.87 -7.87 -19.23
N TYR A 93 -16.48 -7.74 -18.05
CA TYR A 93 -17.70 -6.94 -17.87
C TYR A 93 -17.47 -5.47 -18.21
N MET A 94 -16.35 -4.88 -17.77
CA MET A 94 -16.00 -3.50 -18.09
C MET A 94 -15.81 -3.29 -19.61
N ASN A 95 -15.14 -4.23 -20.28
CA ASN A 95 -14.90 -4.14 -21.72
C ASN A 95 -16.17 -4.34 -22.56
N GLU A 96 -16.96 -5.37 -22.23
CA GLU A 96 -18.07 -5.80 -23.09
C GLU A 96 -19.40 -5.12 -22.75
N ILE A 97 -19.67 -4.83 -21.47
CA ILE A 97 -20.95 -4.27 -21.02
C ILE A 97 -20.86 -2.77 -20.80
N GLU A 98 -19.81 -2.30 -20.12
CA GLU A 98 -19.61 -0.87 -19.84
C GLU A 98 -18.84 -0.16 -20.97
N HIS A 99 -18.39 -0.90 -21.99
CA HIS A 99 -17.59 -0.41 -23.13
C HIS A 99 -16.36 0.41 -22.71
N TYR A 100 -15.80 0.12 -21.54
CA TYR A 100 -14.63 0.77 -20.99
C TYR A 100 -13.41 -0.14 -21.14
N VAL A 101 -12.55 0.20 -22.11
CA VAL A 101 -11.39 -0.63 -22.48
C VAL A 101 -10.33 -0.61 -21.38
N ILE A 102 -10.16 -1.74 -20.69
CA ILE A 102 -9.20 -1.89 -19.60
C ILE A 102 -8.48 -3.24 -19.64
N ASN A 103 -7.21 -3.23 -19.24
CA ASN A 103 -6.41 -4.44 -19.08
C ASN A 103 -6.71 -5.13 -17.75
N HIS A 104 -6.83 -6.47 -17.77
CA HIS A 104 -7.02 -7.30 -16.58
C HIS A 104 -5.97 -7.07 -15.48
N LYS A 105 -4.73 -6.69 -15.82
CA LYS A 105 -3.69 -6.36 -14.83
C LYS A 105 -4.01 -5.08 -14.04
N ALA A 106 -4.61 -4.09 -14.69
CA ALA A 106 -5.03 -2.85 -14.05
C ALA A 106 -6.20 -3.13 -13.09
N VAL A 107 -7.19 -3.90 -13.53
CA VAL A 107 -8.30 -4.35 -12.66
C VAL A 107 -7.78 -5.11 -11.44
N LEU A 108 -6.84 -6.05 -11.63
CA LEU A 108 -6.23 -6.79 -10.53
C LEU A 108 -5.52 -5.87 -9.53
N ARG A 109 -4.76 -4.89 -10.02
CA ARG A 109 -4.08 -3.89 -9.17
C ARG A 109 -5.10 -3.12 -8.33
N HIS A 110 -6.15 -2.58 -8.94
CA HIS A 110 -7.15 -1.80 -8.23
C HIS A 110 -7.95 -2.63 -7.22
N MET A 111 -8.32 -3.87 -7.56
CA MET A 111 -8.97 -4.78 -6.61
C MET A 111 -8.08 -5.06 -5.38
N LYS A 112 -6.76 -5.23 -5.59
CA LYS A 112 -5.80 -5.40 -4.48
C LYS A 112 -5.70 -4.15 -3.61
N GLU A 113 -5.60 -2.96 -4.23
CA GLU A 113 -5.57 -1.69 -3.50
C GLU A 113 -6.85 -1.45 -2.68
N MET A 114 -8.00 -1.89 -3.20
CA MET A 114 -9.30 -1.80 -2.51
C MET A 114 -9.52 -2.92 -1.48
N GLY A 115 -8.68 -3.96 -1.45
CA GLY A 115 -8.85 -5.11 -0.56
C GLY A 115 -10.03 -6.02 -0.89
N ILE A 116 -10.52 -6.01 -2.14
CA ILE A 116 -11.65 -6.83 -2.58
C ILE A 116 -11.18 -8.07 -3.36
N GLN A 117 -11.88 -9.19 -3.15
CA GLN A 117 -11.58 -10.46 -3.81
C GLN A 117 -12.89 -11.20 -4.09
N ALA A 118 -12.95 -11.91 -5.21
CA ALA A 118 -14.09 -12.76 -5.54
C ALA A 118 -14.44 -13.75 -4.42
N ILE A 119 -15.72 -13.76 -4.04
CA ILE A 119 -16.28 -14.64 -3.02
C ILE A 119 -16.95 -15.83 -3.73
N TYR A 120 -16.36 -17.01 -3.61
CA TYR A 120 -16.93 -18.25 -4.09
C TYR A 120 -16.50 -19.43 -3.20
N PRO A 121 -17.31 -20.50 -3.09
CA PRO A 121 -16.92 -21.69 -2.35
C PRO A 121 -15.67 -22.29 -2.99
N ARG A 122 -14.59 -22.41 -2.22
CA ARG A 122 -13.37 -23.05 -2.69
C ARG A 122 -13.62 -24.54 -2.88
N GLN A 123 -13.19 -25.07 -4.02
CA GLN A 123 -13.21 -26.52 -4.24
C GLN A 123 -12.38 -27.22 -3.17
N ASN A 124 -12.93 -28.27 -2.56
CA ASN A 124 -12.22 -29.05 -1.55
C ASN A 124 -11.25 -30.04 -2.21
N THR A 125 -10.19 -29.54 -2.85
CA THR A 125 -9.19 -30.34 -3.58
C THR A 125 -8.38 -31.28 -2.67
N SER A 126 -8.54 -31.18 -1.35
CA SER A 126 -7.90 -32.08 -0.38
C SER A 126 -8.64 -33.40 -0.22
N ARG A 127 -9.95 -33.44 -0.54
CA ARG A 127 -10.74 -34.66 -0.50
C ARG A 127 -10.73 -35.29 -1.89
N PRO A 128 -10.09 -36.46 -2.08
CA PRO A 128 -10.20 -37.18 -3.33
C PRO A 128 -11.64 -37.65 -3.51
N GLU A 129 -12.18 -37.46 -4.71
CA GLU A 129 -13.42 -38.10 -5.13
C GLU A 129 -13.17 -39.61 -5.24
N PRO A 130 -13.92 -40.49 -4.54
CA PRO A 130 -13.69 -41.94 -4.59
C PRO A 130 -13.75 -42.54 -6.00
N ALA A 131 -14.47 -41.90 -6.93
CA ALA A 131 -14.51 -42.30 -8.34
C ALA A 131 -13.21 -42.02 -9.12
N ASN A 132 -12.30 -41.19 -8.59
CA ASN A 132 -11.06 -40.84 -9.28
C ASN A 132 -10.01 -41.95 -9.12
N LYS A 133 -9.54 -42.48 -10.25
CA LYS A 133 -8.49 -43.49 -10.29
C LYS A 133 -7.16 -42.92 -9.80
N ILE A 134 -6.53 -43.61 -8.85
CA ILE A 134 -5.17 -43.29 -8.38
C ILE A 134 -4.16 -43.90 -9.36
N TYR A 135 -3.33 -43.07 -9.96
CA TYR A 135 -2.27 -43.53 -10.86
C TYR A 135 -0.96 -43.71 -10.08
N PRO A 136 -0.21 -44.80 -10.30
CA PRO A 136 1.11 -44.97 -9.69
C PRO A 136 2.09 -43.94 -10.24
N TYR A 137 3.03 -43.52 -9.40
CA TYR A 137 4.10 -42.61 -9.80
C TYR A 137 5.14 -43.36 -10.65
N LEU A 138 5.25 -43.01 -11.93
CA LEU A 138 6.01 -43.77 -12.93
C LEU A 138 7.50 -43.35 -13.06
N LEU A 139 7.94 -42.30 -12.36
CA LEU A 139 9.33 -41.79 -12.44
C LEU A 139 10.25 -42.46 -11.40
N ARG A 140 10.20 -43.79 -11.30
CA ARG A 140 11.08 -44.60 -10.44
C ARG A 140 12.17 -45.29 -11.24
#